data_AF-A0AAD6GP13-F1
#
_entry.id   AF-A0AAD6GP13-F1
#
_cell.length_a   1.000
_cell.length_b   1.000
_cell.length_c   1.000
_cell.angle_alpha   90.00
_cell.angle_beta   90.00
_cell.angle_gamma   90.00
#
_symmetry.space_group_name_H-M   'P 1'
#
loop_
_entity.id
_entity.type
_entity.pdbx_description
1 polymer ?
#
loop_
_entity_poly.entity_id
_entity_poly.type
_entity_poly.pdbx_seq_one_letter_code
_entity_poly.pdbx_strand_id
1 'polypeptide(L)'
;MTQKMVSTEEQKIIDALQANWIWVPDWVDSSDSNTAGKIVNFTRTIQLSSRPSTSVLHFSADTRYKLYVNGKHVAVGPTRSSPLIWYYDTLDITPYLMEGRNELKFVVLRYFNSLRSAMPFERTARPGLTVTGSVRTAHEAVDLASSNNWLGCVDNTIQFPMGLVDDVFLHISERVTPAEARSTAVAPLAYNIRTLNGDIPPWNLRPRLIPMPESTPIAVKTIRACESAIDASEWAAFFAKSHTLVLPAGSSHNLELQADTHSTAFLRWSFKAVKHASKINMKVTYSEGYELEPRSYPFFRSKTDRLDASGGHIIGPYDEIVFNLPDNGETIIYEPFWFRTFRLLKVEIGIGPEPIEISSFDATQVNYPLAVKASWKQPNDPQSKLIWDVSIRTMRNCMFDGYSDCPFYEQLQYSGDSRSVGLFHYLLSGDDRLMRQAITNFAASVTPEGLTQSRFPSHVPQIIAGFSLYWILQIWDHHIYFGDTRFSRSFVPRIDGILDFFDSHIDDLGLVSGLPNVVWQYVDWVTTWGGNRRPSR
;
A
#
# COMPACT_ATOMS: atom_id res chain seq x y z
N MET A 1 21.43 -11.46 -7.48
CA MET A 1 20.93 -12.85 -7.54
C MET A 1 20.32 -13.07 -8.92
N THR A 2 20.79 -14.10 -9.61
CA THR A 2 20.29 -14.67 -10.88
C THR A 2 18.80 -14.44 -11.19
N GLN A 3 18.43 -14.37 -12.47
CA GLN A 3 17.27 -15.16 -12.91
C GLN A 3 17.69 -16.62 -12.70
N LYS A 4 17.57 -17.09 -11.46
CA LYS A 4 17.95 -18.46 -11.09
C LYS A 4 17.00 -19.30 -11.92
N MET A 5 17.47 -20.39 -12.50
CA MET A 5 16.50 -21.42 -12.90
C MET A 5 15.61 -21.62 -11.67
N VAL A 6 14.29 -21.45 -11.86
CA VAL A 6 13.31 -21.64 -10.80
C VAL A 6 13.67 -22.96 -10.16
N SER A 7 14.01 -22.93 -8.88
CA SER A 7 14.45 -24.14 -8.20
C SER A 7 13.31 -25.16 -8.22
N THR A 8 13.61 -26.46 -8.16
CA THR A 8 12.55 -27.49 -8.10
C THR A 8 11.60 -27.26 -6.91
N GLU A 9 12.09 -26.70 -5.82
CA GLU A 9 11.28 -26.32 -4.66
C GLU A 9 10.38 -25.10 -4.94
N GLU A 10 10.94 -24.06 -5.53
CA GLU A 10 10.18 -22.86 -5.93
C GLU A 10 9.09 -23.20 -6.97
N GLN A 11 9.39 -24.09 -7.92
CA GLN A 11 8.42 -24.55 -8.91
C GLN A 11 7.27 -25.32 -8.22
N LYS A 12 7.57 -26.18 -7.25
CA LYS A 12 6.54 -26.88 -6.47
C LYS A 12 5.64 -25.91 -5.71
N ILE A 13 6.21 -24.84 -5.15
CA ILE A 13 5.43 -23.79 -4.46
C ILE A 13 4.53 -23.06 -5.47
N ILE A 14 5.07 -22.68 -6.62
CA ILE A 14 4.31 -22.03 -7.69
C ILE A 14 3.16 -22.93 -8.17
N ASP A 15 3.42 -24.21 -8.44
CA ASP A 15 2.41 -25.16 -8.89
C ASP A 15 1.31 -25.35 -7.83
N ALA A 16 1.71 -25.46 -6.55
CA ALA A 16 0.77 -25.57 -5.44
C ALA A 16 -0.10 -24.31 -5.31
N LEU A 17 0.48 -23.11 -5.38
CA LEU A 17 -0.28 -21.86 -5.35
C LEU A 17 -1.21 -21.74 -6.56
N GLN A 18 -0.74 -22.11 -7.75
CA GLN A 18 -1.51 -22.02 -8.99
C GLN A 18 -2.75 -22.93 -8.95
N ALA A 19 -2.63 -24.11 -8.33
CA ALA A 19 -3.73 -25.04 -8.13
C ALA A 19 -4.75 -24.57 -7.06
N ASN A 20 -4.39 -23.62 -6.20
CA ASN A 20 -5.15 -23.24 -5.01
C ASN A 20 -5.80 -21.85 -5.05
N TRP A 21 -5.84 -21.20 -6.20
CA TRP A 21 -6.60 -19.95 -6.33
C TRP A 21 -8.09 -20.16 -6.06
N ILE A 22 -8.63 -19.39 -5.12
CA ILE A 22 -10.03 -19.41 -4.71
C ILE A 22 -10.65 -18.01 -4.79
N TRP A 23 -11.99 -17.98 -4.89
CA TRP A 23 -12.77 -16.77 -4.67
C TRP A 23 -14.19 -17.08 -4.22
N VAL A 24 -14.92 -16.07 -3.72
CA VAL A 24 -16.33 -16.24 -3.36
C VAL A 24 -17.21 -16.52 -4.59
N PRO A 25 -18.24 -17.39 -4.49
CA PRO A 25 -19.21 -17.61 -5.57
C PRO A 25 -20.00 -16.33 -5.89
N ASP A 26 -20.60 -16.30 -7.07
CA ASP A 26 -21.52 -15.24 -7.54
C ASP A 26 -20.94 -13.81 -7.47
N TRP A 27 -19.60 -13.71 -7.55
CA TRP A 27 -18.91 -12.42 -7.57
C TRP A 27 -19.18 -11.66 -8.88
N VAL A 28 -19.56 -10.39 -8.73
CA VAL A 28 -19.63 -9.43 -9.82
C VAL A 28 -18.51 -8.42 -9.62
N ASP A 29 -17.61 -8.27 -10.61
CA ASP A 29 -16.46 -7.36 -10.55
C ASP A 29 -16.85 -5.92 -10.90
N SER A 30 -17.93 -5.45 -10.26
CA SER A 30 -18.46 -4.09 -10.34
C SER A 30 -19.41 -3.83 -9.16
N SER A 31 -19.95 -2.62 -9.09
CA SER A 31 -20.91 -2.21 -8.07
C SER A 31 -21.85 -1.15 -8.62
N ASP A 32 -23.12 -1.20 -8.23
CA ASP A 32 -24.09 -0.14 -8.50
C ASP A 32 -23.91 1.07 -7.56
N SER A 33 -23.25 0.86 -6.41
CA SER A 33 -22.81 1.93 -5.51
C SER A 33 -21.51 2.54 -6.00
N ASN A 34 -21.30 3.84 -5.75
CA ASN A 34 -20.06 4.56 -6.08
C ASN A 34 -18.87 4.06 -5.25
N THR A 35 -18.23 2.99 -5.72
CA THR A 35 -17.02 2.47 -5.10
C THR A 35 -16.03 1.88 -6.10
N ALA A 36 -14.74 2.10 -5.84
CA ALA A 36 -13.65 1.57 -6.66
C ALA A 36 -13.40 0.06 -6.47
N GLY A 37 -13.86 -0.53 -5.36
CA GLY A 37 -13.59 -1.92 -5.02
C GLY A 37 -14.36 -2.38 -3.79
N LYS A 38 -14.15 -3.63 -3.37
CA LYS A 38 -14.70 -4.16 -2.12
C LYS A 38 -13.67 -5.01 -1.37
N ILE A 39 -13.95 -5.20 -0.09
CA ILE A 39 -13.21 -6.14 0.76
C ILE A 39 -13.89 -7.50 0.75
N VAL A 40 -13.10 -8.56 0.69
CA VAL A 40 -13.52 -9.94 0.90
C VAL A 40 -12.67 -10.55 2.00
N ASN A 41 -13.31 -10.99 3.07
CA ASN A 41 -12.67 -11.65 4.20
C ASN A 41 -12.64 -13.16 3.94
N PHE A 42 -11.47 -13.78 4.03
CA PHE A 42 -11.29 -15.22 4.04
C PHE A 42 -10.79 -15.64 5.42
N THR A 43 -11.59 -16.43 6.13
CA THR A 43 -11.27 -16.88 7.49
C THR A 43 -11.17 -18.39 7.56
N ARG A 44 -10.19 -18.88 8.30
CA ARG A 44 -10.05 -20.29 8.66
C ARG A 44 -9.70 -20.41 10.14
N THR A 45 -10.48 -21.22 10.85
CA THR A 45 -10.16 -21.62 12.22
C THR A 45 -9.57 -23.01 12.23
N ILE A 46 -8.51 -23.21 12.99
CA ILE A 46 -7.89 -24.52 13.24
C ILE A 46 -7.79 -24.76 14.75
N GLN A 47 -7.81 -26.03 15.14
CA GLN A 47 -7.55 -26.46 16.50
C GLN A 47 -6.23 -27.22 16.51
N LEU A 48 -5.28 -26.80 17.35
CA LEU A 48 -3.97 -27.45 17.49
C LEU A 48 -3.90 -28.16 18.85
N SER A 49 -3.54 -29.44 18.81
CA SER A 49 -3.43 -30.32 20.00
C SER A 49 -2.24 -30.01 20.89
N SER A 50 -1.23 -29.32 20.36
CA SER A 50 -0.02 -28.92 21.07
C SER A 50 0.58 -27.68 20.41
N ARG A 51 1.56 -27.07 21.08
CA ARG A 51 2.26 -25.89 20.57
C ARG A 51 2.85 -26.16 19.17
N PRO A 52 2.62 -25.27 18.18
CA PRO A 52 3.17 -25.44 16.83
C PRO A 52 4.69 -25.34 16.83
N SER A 53 5.34 -26.23 16.08
CA SER A 53 6.79 -26.24 15.90
C SER A 53 7.23 -25.40 14.71
N THR A 54 6.48 -25.47 13.61
CA THR A 54 6.78 -24.77 12.35
C THR A 54 5.49 -24.52 11.55
N SER A 55 5.36 -23.36 10.95
CA SER A 55 4.29 -23.01 10.02
C SER A 55 4.77 -21.93 9.06
N VAL A 56 5.19 -22.36 7.87
CA VAL A 56 5.53 -21.46 6.77
C VAL A 56 4.39 -21.46 5.78
N LEU A 57 3.88 -20.27 5.47
CA LEU A 57 2.86 -20.04 4.46
C LEU A 57 3.47 -19.36 3.25
N HIS A 58 2.99 -19.76 2.07
CA HIS A 58 3.17 -19.06 0.81
C HIS A 58 1.80 -18.57 0.34
N PHE A 59 1.71 -17.31 -0.09
CA PHE A 59 0.40 -16.74 -0.44
C PHE A 59 0.51 -15.51 -1.34
N SER A 60 -0.56 -15.25 -2.07
CA SER A 60 -0.77 -14.04 -2.86
C SER A 60 -2.26 -13.72 -2.96
N ALA A 61 -2.60 -12.51 -3.38
CA ALA A 61 -3.96 -12.09 -3.61
C ALA A 61 -4.04 -11.08 -4.76
N ASP A 62 -5.24 -10.94 -5.33
CA ASP A 62 -5.60 -9.89 -6.27
C ASP A 62 -6.80 -9.11 -5.71
N THR A 63 -6.64 -7.86 -5.26
CA THR A 63 -5.56 -6.93 -5.60
C THR A 63 -4.50 -6.75 -4.50
N ARG A 64 -4.94 -6.66 -3.24
CA ARG A 64 -4.08 -6.56 -2.05
C ARG A 64 -4.67 -7.38 -0.92
N TYR A 65 -3.84 -7.87 0.00
CA TYR A 65 -4.25 -8.54 1.22
C TYR A 65 -3.69 -7.86 2.48
N LYS A 66 -4.39 -8.04 3.59
CA LYS A 66 -3.84 -8.05 4.94
C LYS A 66 -4.04 -9.42 5.57
N LEU A 67 -3.01 -9.95 6.20
CA LEU A 67 -3.05 -11.19 6.97
C LEU A 67 -3.12 -10.88 8.46
N TYR A 68 -4.15 -11.42 9.10
CA TYR A 68 -4.29 -11.46 10.55
C TYR A 68 -4.18 -12.90 11.05
N VAL A 69 -3.43 -13.10 12.14
CA VAL A 69 -3.39 -14.37 12.87
C VAL A 69 -3.74 -14.05 14.32
N ASN A 70 -4.81 -14.67 14.82
CA ASN A 70 -5.34 -14.43 16.17
C ASN A 70 -5.55 -12.92 16.47
N GLY A 71 -6.11 -12.18 15.50
CA GLY A 71 -6.39 -10.75 15.61
C GLY A 71 -5.18 -9.81 15.51
N LYS A 72 -3.96 -10.35 15.38
CA LYS A 72 -2.74 -9.57 15.16
C LYS A 72 -2.50 -9.38 13.67
N HIS A 73 -2.28 -8.14 13.22
CA HIS A 73 -1.85 -7.84 11.85
C HIS A 73 -0.41 -8.34 11.67
N VAL A 74 -0.23 -9.31 10.76
CA VAL A 74 1.04 -10.02 10.56
C VAL A 74 1.73 -9.60 9.26
N ALA A 75 0.97 -9.37 8.18
CA ALA A 75 1.53 -8.98 6.90
C ALA A 75 0.53 -8.19 6.05
N VAL A 76 1.07 -7.38 5.14
CA VAL A 76 0.33 -6.66 4.09
C VAL A 76 1.05 -6.86 2.76
N GLY A 77 0.30 -7.13 1.70
CA GLY A 77 0.86 -7.44 0.39
C GLY A 77 -0.21 -7.68 -0.69
N PRO A 78 0.07 -8.45 -1.75
CA PRO A 78 1.43 -8.78 -2.16
C PRO A 78 2.20 -7.50 -2.55
N THR A 79 3.50 -7.60 -2.79
CA THR A 79 4.22 -6.49 -3.41
C THR A 79 3.65 -6.18 -4.80
N ARG A 80 3.72 -4.91 -5.22
CA ARG A 80 3.30 -4.47 -6.55
C ARG A 80 3.77 -5.42 -7.65
N SER A 81 2.79 -5.86 -8.42
CA SER A 81 2.88 -6.94 -9.41
C SER A 81 2.30 -6.49 -10.73
N SER A 82 2.51 -7.25 -11.80
CA SER A 82 1.77 -7.13 -13.06
C SER A 82 1.31 -8.50 -13.54
N PRO A 83 0.35 -8.63 -14.47
CA PRO A 83 -0.14 -9.94 -14.89
C PRO A 83 0.97 -10.91 -15.32
N LEU A 84 2.04 -10.39 -15.94
CA LEU A 84 3.20 -11.16 -16.39
C LEU A 84 4.24 -11.45 -15.29
N ILE A 85 4.18 -10.74 -14.16
CA ILE A 85 5.04 -10.90 -12.99
C ILE A 85 4.19 -10.71 -11.73
N TRP A 86 3.62 -11.80 -11.21
CA TRP A 86 2.77 -11.78 -10.04
C TRP A 86 3.51 -12.30 -8.80
N TYR A 87 3.73 -11.46 -7.80
CA TYR A 87 4.53 -11.88 -6.65
C TYR A 87 3.69 -12.64 -5.61
N TYR A 88 4.28 -13.69 -5.02
CA TYR A 88 3.80 -14.31 -3.79
C TYR A 88 4.78 -14.06 -2.64
N ASP A 89 4.24 -13.94 -1.45
CA ASP A 89 5.02 -13.78 -0.22
C ASP A 89 5.20 -15.14 0.47
N THR A 90 6.29 -15.28 1.20
CA THR A 90 6.59 -16.45 2.04
C THR A 90 6.85 -15.98 3.46
N LEU A 91 6.10 -16.51 4.43
CA LEU A 91 6.16 -16.03 5.81
C LEU A 91 6.05 -17.17 6.82
N ASP A 92 6.93 -17.16 7.81
CA ASP A 92 6.80 -17.99 9.00
C ASP A 92 5.80 -17.36 9.96
N ILE A 93 4.66 -18.02 10.14
CA ILE A 93 3.60 -17.59 11.04
C ILE A 93 3.61 -18.31 12.40
N THR A 94 4.56 -19.21 12.63
CA THR A 94 4.72 -19.95 13.91
C THR A 94 4.66 -19.04 15.13
N PRO A 95 5.32 -17.86 15.16
CA PRO A 95 5.32 -17.00 16.34
C PRO A 95 3.95 -16.42 16.73
N TYR A 96 2.95 -16.52 15.84
CA TYR A 96 1.61 -15.96 16.06
C TYR A 96 0.56 -17.02 16.41
N LEU A 97 0.93 -18.29 16.34
CA LEU A 97 0.07 -19.42 16.63
C LEU A 97 0.24 -19.87 18.09
N MET A 98 -0.83 -20.43 18.65
CA MET A 98 -0.90 -20.93 20.02
C MET A 98 -1.42 -22.36 20.06
N GLU A 99 -1.25 -23.05 21.18
CA GLU A 99 -1.99 -24.28 21.43
C GLU A 99 -3.50 -23.98 21.52
N GLY A 100 -4.32 -24.89 21.01
CA GLY A 100 -5.77 -24.72 20.99
C GLY A 100 -6.30 -24.02 19.74
N ARG A 101 -7.30 -23.15 19.91
CA ARG A 101 -8.01 -22.49 18.81
C ARG A 101 -7.14 -21.38 18.21
N ASN A 102 -6.96 -21.42 16.90
CA ASN A 102 -6.31 -20.36 16.13
C ASN A 102 -7.19 -19.91 14.98
N GLU A 103 -7.23 -18.61 14.72
CA GLU A 103 -7.89 -18.02 13.57
C GLU A 103 -6.86 -17.38 12.63
N LEU A 104 -6.93 -17.74 11.36
CA LEU A 104 -6.23 -17.07 10.27
C LEU A 104 -7.26 -16.32 9.44
N LYS A 105 -7.00 -15.05 9.15
CA LYS A 105 -7.89 -14.19 8.37
C LYS A 105 -7.10 -13.41 7.34
N PHE A 106 -7.42 -13.63 6.06
CA PHE A 106 -7.00 -12.76 4.97
C PHE A 106 -8.12 -11.76 4.68
N VAL A 107 -7.83 -10.48 4.80
CA VAL A 107 -8.68 -9.40 4.30
C VAL A 107 -8.15 -9.06 2.91
N VAL A 108 -8.91 -9.33 1.85
CA VAL A 108 -8.50 -9.04 0.47
C VAL A 108 -9.27 -7.84 -0.04
N LEU A 109 -8.55 -6.77 -0.39
CA LEU A 109 -9.12 -5.64 -1.15
C LEU A 109 -9.04 -5.98 -2.64
N ARG A 110 -10.21 -6.06 -3.26
CA ARG A 110 -10.38 -6.22 -4.70
C ARG A 110 -10.86 -4.90 -5.29
N TYR A 111 -9.99 -4.20 -6.01
CA TYR A 111 -10.41 -3.11 -6.89
C TYR A 111 -11.01 -3.68 -8.16
N PHE A 112 -12.05 -3.05 -8.70
CA PHE A 112 -12.70 -3.53 -9.92
C PHE A 112 -11.79 -3.30 -11.14
N ASN A 113 -11.61 -4.32 -11.96
CA ASN A 113 -10.63 -4.29 -13.04
C ASN A 113 -11.03 -3.39 -14.21
N SER A 114 -12.33 -3.15 -14.41
CA SER A 114 -12.81 -2.27 -15.49
C SER A 114 -12.65 -0.77 -15.17
N LEU A 115 -12.29 -0.42 -13.93
CA LEU A 115 -12.22 0.96 -13.47
C LEU A 115 -10.81 1.52 -13.53
N ARG A 116 -10.72 2.80 -13.93
CA ARG A 116 -9.47 3.58 -13.96
C ARG A 116 -8.91 3.94 -12.57
N SER A 117 -9.73 3.84 -11.52
CA SER A 117 -9.39 4.20 -10.13
C SER A 117 -8.18 3.43 -9.58
N ALA A 118 -7.68 3.78 -8.39
CA ALA A 118 -6.66 2.98 -7.70
C ALA A 118 -5.44 2.63 -8.57
N MET A 119 -4.86 3.62 -9.27
CA MET A 119 -3.83 3.41 -10.29
C MET A 119 -2.59 2.61 -9.83
N PRO A 120 -2.06 2.78 -8.59
CA PRO A 120 -0.90 2.03 -8.13
C PRO A 120 -1.16 0.54 -7.89
N PHE A 121 -2.44 0.14 -7.84
CA PHE A 121 -2.87 -1.18 -7.43
C PHE A 121 -3.21 -2.03 -8.65
N GLU A 122 -2.18 -2.42 -9.40
CA GLU A 122 -2.31 -3.34 -10.54
C GLU A 122 -3.06 -4.61 -10.16
N ARG A 123 -3.93 -5.07 -11.07
CA ARG A 123 -4.95 -6.09 -10.85
C ARG A 123 -5.32 -6.74 -12.16
N THR A 124 -5.70 -8.02 -12.11
CA THR A 124 -6.11 -8.77 -13.29
C THR A 124 -7.64 -8.76 -13.44
N ALA A 125 -8.13 -9.28 -14.56
CA ALA A 125 -9.57 -9.46 -14.80
C ALA A 125 -10.22 -10.50 -13.86
N ARG A 126 -9.43 -11.27 -13.10
CA ARG A 126 -9.92 -12.23 -12.11
C ARG A 126 -9.51 -11.76 -10.72
N PRO A 127 -10.41 -11.73 -9.72
CA PRO A 127 -10.00 -11.58 -8.33
C PRO A 127 -9.42 -12.91 -7.81
N GLY A 128 -8.76 -12.92 -6.67
CA GLY A 128 -8.29 -14.18 -6.11
C GLY A 128 -7.57 -14.08 -4.79
N LEU A 129 -7.59 -15.19 -4.04
CA LEU A 129 -6.67 -15.49 -2.96
C LEU A 129 -6.06 -16.87 -3.23
N THR A 130 -4.76 -17.03 -3.02
CA THR A 130 -4.11 -18.34 -2.97
C THR A 130 -3.21 -18.44 -1.75
N VAL A 131 -3.30 -19.57 -1.05
CA VAL A 131 -2.52 -19.90 0.14
C VAL A 131 -2.10 -21.36 0.04
N THR A 132 -0.85 -21.66 0.35
CA THR A 132 -0.35 -23.01 0.57
C THR A 132 0.65 -23.03 1.72
N GLY A 133 0.84 -24.20 2.32
CA GLY A 133 1.65 -24.38 3.52
C GLY A 133 0.93 -25.21 4.56
N SER A 134 1.59 -25.50 5.68
CA SER A 134 1.01 -26.32 6.74
C SER A 134 1.52 -25.89 8.11
N VAL A 135 0.70 -26.11 9.13
CA VAL A 135 1.13 -26.04 10.53
C VAL A 135 1.54 -27.43 10.97
N ARG A 136 2.72 -27.57 11.56
CA ARG A 136 3.17 -28.81 12.19
C ARG A 136 3.25 -28.62 13.69
N THR A 137 2.81 -29.63 14.42
CA THR A 137 3.00 -29.78 15.87
C THR A 137 3.81 -31.04 16.13
N ALA A 138 4.02 -31.41 17.40
CA ALA A 138 4.69 -32.67 17.75
C ALA A 138 3.92 -33.92 17.28
N HIS A 139 2.61 -33.80 17.06
CA HIS A 139 1.72 -34.95 16.86
C HIS A 139 0.89 -34.86 15.58
N GLU A 140 0.79 -33.70 14.94
CA GLU A 140 -0.04 -33.52 13.76
C GLU A 140 0.52 -32.53 12.74
N ALA A 141 0.00 -32.61 11.52
CA ALA A 141 0.21 -31.62 10.48
C ALA A 141 -1.14 -31.19 9.88
N VAL A 142 -1.44 -29.91 9.93
CA VAL A 142 -2.67 -29.31 9.39
C VAL A 142 -2.32 -28.56 8.11
N ASP A 143 -2.80 -29.04 6.97
CA ASP A 143 -2.65 -28.35 5.68
C ASP A 143 -3.48 -27.06 5.66
N LEU A 144 -2.87 -25.94 5.30
CA LEU A 144 -3.48 -24.61 5.27
C LEU A 144 -3.85 -24.13 3.85
N ALA A 145 -3.76 -25.00 2.84
CA ALA A 145 -4.14 -24.69 1.46
C ALA A 145 -5.51 -23.99 1.37
N SER A 146 -5.62 -22.97 0.51
CA SER A 146 -6.83 -22.17 0.36
C SER A 146 -8.03 -22.95 -0.16
N SER A 147 -7.82 -24.08 -0.84
CA SER A 147 -8.91 -25.00 -1.24
C SER A 147 -9.61 -25.67 -0.06
N ASN A 148 -9.06 -25.62 1.16
CA ASN A 148 -9.45 -26.47 2.28
C ASN A 148 -10.08 -25.67 3.43
N ASN A 149 -11.39 -25.80 3.64
CA ASN A 149 -12.10 -25.32 4.84
C ASN A 149 -11.91 -23.82 5.15
N TRP A 150 -11.71 -22.99 4.12
CA TRP A 150 -11.78 -21.54 4.24
C TRP A 150 -13.22 -21.07 4.04
N LEU A 151 -13.60 -19.99 4.71
CA LEU A 151 -14.87 -19.31 4.49
C LEU A 151 -14.62 -17.91 3.97
N GLY A 152 -15.22 -17.57 2.83
CA GLY A 152 -15.19 -16.23 2.23
C GLY A 152 -16.44 -15.42 2.59
N CYS A 153 -16.29 -14.13 2.79
CA CYS A 153 -17.38 -13.22 3.12
C CYS A 153 -17.12 -11.83 2.54
N VAL A 154 -18.00 -11.35 1.67
CA VAL A 154 -17.91 -9.99 1.10
C VAL A 154 -18.32 -8.96 2.15
N ASP A 155 -17.46 -7.99 2.41
CA ASP A 155 -17.75 -6.87 3.28
C ASP A 155 -18.40 -5.75 2.46
N ASN A 156 -19.71 -5.57 2.66
CA ASN A 156 -20.47 -4.52 1.99
C ASN A 156 -20.57 -3.24 2.83
N THR A 157 -19.96 -3.20 4.01
CA THR A 157 -20.02 -2.05 4.91
C THR A 157 -18.98 -1.00 4.59
N ILE A 158 -17.93 -1.37 3.84
CA ILE A 158 -16.81 -0.50 3.49
C ILE A 158 -16.91 -0.14 2.00
N GLN A 159 -16.91 1.16 1.73
CA GLN A 159 -16.86 1.70 0.37
C GLN A 159 -15.59 2.53 0.19
N PHE A 160 -15.00 2.42 -1.00
CA PHE A 160 -13.92 3.26 -1.51
C PHE A 160 -14.47 4.25 -2.54
N PRO A 161 -15.04 5.41 -2.14
CA PRO A 161 -15.70 6.34 -3.05
C PRO A 161 -14.81 6.82 -4.19
N MET A 162 -15.39 6.96 -5.37
CA MET A 162 -14.73 7.57 -6.53
C MET A 162 -15.22 9.00 -6.75
N GLY A 163 -14.46 9.77 -7.53
CA GLY A 163 -14.81 11.14 -7.89
C GLY A 163 -14.60 12.16 -6.75
N LEU A 164 -13.90 11.77 -5.68
CA LEU A 164 -13.47 12.71 -4.66
C LEU A 164 -12.44 13.67 -5.24
N VAL A 165 -12.61 14.96 -4.93
CA VAL A 165 -11.68 16.00 -5.38
C VAL A 165 -10.24 15.75 -4.93
N ASP A 166 -10.06 15.15 -3.74
CA ASP A 166 -8.75 14.84 -3.15
C ASP A 166 -8.16 13.48 -3.52
N ASP A 167 -8.89 12.65 -4.25
CA ASP A 167 -8.50 11.27 -4.49
C ASP A 167 -8.60 10.90 -5.98
N VAL A 168 -7.60 11.38 -6.73
CA VAL A 168 -7.51 11.14 -8.18
C VAL A 168 -6.80 9.81 -8.48
N PHE A 169 -5.91 9.35 -7.58
CA PHE A 169 -4.99 8.25 -7.86
C PHE A 169 -5.22 7.01 -7.00
N LEU A 170 -5.38 7.17 -5.68
CA LEU A 170 -5.23 6.07 -4.72
C LEU A 170 -6.52 5.29 -4.50
N HIS A 171 -7.63 5.99 -4.34
CA HIS A 171 -8.94 5.43 -3.98
C HIS A 171 -8.84 4.53 -2.74
N ILE A 172 -8.10 5.01 -1.74
CA ILE A 172 -7.89 4.29 -0.47
C ILE A 172 -8.77 4.85 0.65
N SER A 173 -9.38 6.01 0.47
CA SER A 173 -10.28 6.64 1.44
C SER A 173 -11.52 5.77 1.65
N GLU A 174 -11.98 5.61 2.89
CA GLU A 174 -13.05 4.69 3.25
C GLU A 174 -14.30 5.41 3.75
N ARG A 175 -15.46 4.90 3.37
CA ARG A 175 -16.75 5.18 4.00
C ARG A 175 -17.26 3.88 4.60
N VAL A 176 -17.37 3.85 5.92
CA VAL A 176 -17.84 2.68 6.64
C VAL A 176 -19.21 2.96 7.22
N THR A 177 -20.17 2.13 6.88
CA THR A 177 -21.53 2.16 7.44
C THR A 177 -21.74 0.99 8.40
N PRO A 178 -22.72 1.04 9.30
CA PRO A 178 -23.03 -0.13 10.11
C PRO A 178 -23.53 -1.27 9.23
N ALA A 179 -23.16 -2.51 9.56
CA ALA A 179 -23.77 -3.67 8.93
C ALA A 179 -25.28 -3.72 9.23
N GLU A 180 -26.12 -3.54 8.22
CA GLU A 180 -27.57 -3.73 8.35
C GLU A 180 -27.93 -5.20 8.53
N ALA A 181 -27.17 -6.10 7.90
CA ALA A 181 -27.19 -7.53 8.09
C ALA A 181 -25.77 -8.09 8.01
N ARG A 182 -25.48 -9.16 8.76
CA ARG A 182 -24.20 -9.86 8.62
C ARG A 182 -24.14 -10.53 7.25
N SER A 183 -23.17 -10.14 6.42
CA SER A 183 -22.85 -10.89 5.21
C SER A 183 -22.63 -12.36 5.56
N THR A 184 -23.21 -13.25 4.76
CA THR A 184 -23.14 -14.68 5.03
C THR A 184 -21.79 -15.22 4.58
N ALA A 185 -21.10 -15.92 5.48
CA ALA A 185 -19.86 -16.60 5.16
C ALA A 185 -20.16 -17.85 4.31
N VAL A 186 -19.46 -18.00 3.19
CA VAL A 186 -19.67 -19.07 2.21
C VAL A 186 -18.37 -19.82 1.92
N ALA A 187 -18.47 -21.08 1.54
CA ALA A 187 -17.32 -21.81 1.02
C ALA A 187 -16.89 -21.17 -0.32
N PRO A 188 -15.63 -20.75 -0.48
CA PRO A 188 -15.15 -20.19 -1.74
C PRO A 188 -14.98 -21.29 -2.79
N LEU A 189 -15.12 -20.91 -4.06
CA LEU A 189 -14.89 -21.77 -5.21
C LEU A 189 -13.40 -21.77 -5.58
N ALA A 190 -12.83 -22.96 -5.76
CA ALA A 190 -11.52 -23.11 -6.39
C ALA A 190 -11.64 -22.91 -7.89
N TYR A 191 -10.78 -22.08 -8.47
CA TYR A 191 -10.80 -21.83 -9.91
C TYR A 191 -10.33 -23.02 -10.74
N ASN A 192 -9.51 -23.90 -10.16
CA ASN A 192 -8.94 -25.06 -10.85
C ASN A 192 -8.33 -24.68 -12.21
N ILE A 193 -7.55 -23.59 -12.25
CA ILE A 193 -6.97 -23.05 -13.48
C ILE A 193 -6.09 -24.12 -14.12
N ARG A 194 -6.42 -24.51 -15.34
CA ARG A 194 -5.61 -25.40 -16.17
C ARG A 194 -5.00 -24.59 -17.30
N THR A 195 -3.70 -24.71 -17.48
CA THR A 195 -2.99 -24.20 -18.66
C THR A 195 -2.67 -25.39 -19.56
N LEU A 196 -2.78 -25.21 -20.87
CA LEU A 196 -2.40 -26.22 -21.86
C LEU A 196 -1.39 -25.62 -22.84
N ASN A 197 -0.53 -26.45 -23.42
CA ASN A 197 0.31 -26.08 -24.57
C ASN A 197 1.12 -24.75 -24.44
N GLY A 198 1.52 -24.36 -23.22
CA GLY A 198 2.28 -23.13 -22.98
C GLY A 198 1.45 -21.89 -22.64
N ASP A 199 0.14 -22.04 -22.40
CA ASP A 199 -0.71 -20.94 -21.93
C ASP A 199 -0.15 -20.29 -20.65
N ILE A 200 -0.09 -18.96 -20.64
CA ILE A 200 0.33 -18.20 -19.47
C ILE A 200 -0.88 -18.06 -18.53
N PRO A 201 -0.77 -18.46 -17.26
CA PRO A 201 -1.86 -18.29 -16.30
C PRO A 201 -2.17 -16.80 -16.06
N PRO A 202 -3.38 -16.45 -15.57
CA PRO A 202 -3.74 -15.06 -15.25
C PRO A 202 -2.75 -14.37 -14.30
N TRP A 203 -2.16 -15.16 -13.38
CA TRP A 203 -1.13 -14.73 -12.46
C TRP A 203 0.14 -15.54 -12.73
N ASN A 204 1.14 -14.93 -13.35
CA ASN A 204 2.43 -15.58 -13.56
C ASN A 204 3.31 -15.47 -12.30
N LEU A 205 3.13 -16.42 -11.38
CA LEU A 205 3.68 -16.36 -10.03
C LEU A 205 5.21 -16.35 -9.97
N ARG A 206 5.77 -15.49 -9.11
CA ARG A 206 7.18 -15.42 -8.74
C ARG A 206 7.35 -15.13 -7.25
N PRO A 207 8.43 -15.61 -6.61
CA PRO A 207 8.71 -15.22 -5.23
C PRO A 207 8.98 -13.72 -5.14
N ARG A 208 8.52 -13.10 -4.05
CA ARG A 208 8.89 -11.75 -3.66
C ARG A 208 10.43 -11.58 -3.69
N LEU A 209 10.93 -10.55 -4.37
CA LEU A 209 12.38 -10.29 -4.54
C LEU A 209 12.98 -9.41 -3.43
N ILE A 210 12.11 -8.77 -2.65
CA ILE A 210 12.46 -7.83 -1.58
C ILE A 210 12.09 -8.43 -0.22
N PRO A 211 12.71 -8.00 0.89
CA PRO A 211 12.28 -8.43 2.23
C PRO A 211 10.81 -8.04 2.51
N MET A 212 10.19 -8.75 3.45
CA MET A 212 8.95 -8.29 4.06
C MET A 212 9.20 -6.93 4.74
N PRO A 213 8.22 -6.02 4.74
CA PRO A 213 8.40 -4.72 5.35
C PRO A 213 8.57 -4.83 6.87
N GLU A 214 9.29 -3.88 7.46
CA GLU A 214 9.41 -3.73 8.90
C GLU A 214 8.31 -2.83 9.45
N SER A 215 7.95 -3.03 10.72
CA SER A 215 6.91 -2.26 11.40
C SER A 215 7.49 -1.50 12.60
N THR A 216 7.17 -0.22 12.72
CA THR A 216 7.59 0.64 13.82
C THR A 216 6.42 1.51 14.32
N PRO A 217 6.19 1.62 15.64
CA PRO A 217 5.16 2.51 16.17
C PRO A 217 5.54 3.97 15.93
N ILE A 218 4.53 4.80 15.63
CA ILE A 218 4.66 6.26 15.54
C ILE A 218 3.86 6.92 16.66
N ALA A 219 4.44 7.94 17.28
CA ALA A 219 3.75 8.77 18.26
C ALA A 219 2.93 9.87 17.56
N VAL A 220 1.65 9.97 17.92
CA VAL A 220 0.74 11.04 17.49
C VAL A 220 -0.02 11.50 18.73
N LYS A 221 0.62 12.35 19.54
CA LYS A 221 0.15 12.70 20.90
C LYS A 221 -0.04 14.19 21.13
N THR A 222 0.45 15.03 20.21
CA THR A 222 0.34 16.48 20.36
C THR A 222 -1.04 16.94 19.92
N ILE A 223 -1.80 17.52 20.85
CA ILE A 223 -3.08 18.19 20.58
C ILE A 223 -2.79 19.64 20.18
N ARG A 224 -3.25 20.03 18.99
CA ARG A 224 -3.09 21.38 18.42
C ARG A 224 -4.33 22.25 18.66
N ALA A 225 -5.50 21.63 18.51
CA ALA A 225 -6.80 22.22 18.82
C ALA A 225 -7.70 21.13 19.42
N CYS A 226 -8.59 21.54 20.33
CA CYS A 226 -9.48 20.63 21.04
C CYS A 226 -10.79 21.35 21.36
N GLU A 227 -11.85 20.99 20.62
CA GLU A 227 -13.22 21.37 20.93
C GLU A 227 -13.96 20.12 21.41
N SER A 228 -14.06 19.96 22.72
CA SER A 228 -14.51 18.71 23.32
C SER A 228 -14.95 18.96 24.77
N ALA A 229 -15.91 18.17 25.26
CA ALA A 229 -16.28 18.15 26.68
C ALA A 229 -15.20 17.48 27.57
N ILE A 230 -14.32 16.68 26.96
CA ILE A 230 -13.13 16.11 27.60
C ILE A 230 -11.94 17.06 27.39
N ASP A 231 -11.20 17.33 28.46
CA ASP A 231 -10.03 18.21 28.45
C ASP A 231 -8.92 17.73 27.51
N ALA A 232 -8.20 18.68 26.92
CA ALA A 232 -7.10 18.40 26.01
C ALA A 232 -5.97 17.57 26.68
N SER A 233 -5.78 17.70 27.99
CA SER A 233 -4.80 16.90 28.75
C SER A 233 -5.18 15.42 28.82
N GLU A 234 -6.47 15.12 28.97
CA GLU A 234 -6.98 13.74 29.00
C GLU A 234 -6.86 13.10 27.61
N TRP A 235 -7.19 13.85 26.55
CA TRP A 235 -6.90 13.43 25.18
C TRP A 235 -5.42 13.16 24.94
N ALA A 236 -4.54 14.07 25.37
CA ALA A 236 -3.09 13.87 25.25
C ALA A 236 -2.62 12.62 26.02
N ALA A 237 -3.17 12.35 27.21
CA ALA A 237 -2.85 11.17 27.99
C ALA A 237 -3.34 9.86 27.32
N PHE A 238 -4.51 9.88 26.68
CA PHE A 238 -5.01 8.77 25.87
C PHE A 238 -4.10 8.46 24.68
N PHE A 239 -3.73 9.47 23.88
CA PHE A 239 -2.82 9.27 22.74
C PHE A 239 -1.40 8.92 23.17
N ALA A 240 -1.00 9.27 24.39
CA ALA A 240 0.23 8.80 25.03
C ALA A 240 0.12 7.35 25.56
N LYS A 241 -1.03 6.70 25.40
CA LYS A 241 -1.35 5.32 25.85
C LYS A 241 -1.31 5.14 27.36
N SER A 242 -1.65 6.19 28.11
CA SER A 242 -1.67 6.14 29.57
C SER A 242 -2.95 5.50 30.13
N HIS A 243 -4.10 5.76 29.50
CA HIS A 243 -5.40 5.21 29.90
C HIS A 243 -6.42 5.27 28.76
N THR A 244 -7.60 4.67 28.95
CA THR A 244 -8.75 4.65 28.03
C THR A 244 -9.69 5.83 28.31
N LEU A 245 -10.38 6.39 27.31
CA LEU A 245 -11.34 7.48 27.55
C LEU A 245 -12.79 7.02 27.44
N VAL A 246 -13.63 7.53 28.33
CA VAL A 246 -15.09 7.40 28.21
C VAL A 246 -15.63 8.69 27.61
N LEU A 247 -16.27 8.58 26.45
CA LEU A 247 -16.89 9.70 25.75
C LEU A 247 -18.38 9.75 26.14
N PRO A 248 -18.88 10.90 26.66
CA PRO A 248 -20.25 11.01 27.13
C PRO A 248 -21.30 10.75 26.04
N ALA A 249 -22.51 10.34 26.46
CA ALA A 249 -23.65 10.24 25.57
C ALA A 249 -23.95 11.58 24.88
N GLY A 250 -24.23 11.55 23.58
CA GLY A 250 -24.62 12.72 22.79
C GLY A 250 -23.53 13.79 22.62
N SER A 251 -22.28 13.52 23.03
CA SER A 251 -21.19 14.48 22.90
C SER A 251 -20.62 14.53 21.47
N SER A 252 -19.95 15.65 21.18
CA SER A 252 -19.16 15.84 19.97
C SER A 252 -17.75 16.29 20.35
N HIS A 253 -16.75 15.82 19.59
CA HIS A 253 -15.34 16.10 19.83
C HIS A 253 -14.64 16.39 18.50
N ASN A 254 -14.03 17.57 18.38
CA ASN A 254 -13.16 17.93 17.26
C ASN A 254 -11.74 18.13 17.78
N LEU A 255 -10.81 17.36 17.26
CA LEU A 255 -9.40 17.39 17.65
C LEU A 255 -8.53 17.62 16.42
N GLU A 256 -7.51 18.44 16.58
CA GLU A 256 -6.39 18.48 15.64
C GLU A 256 -5.18 17.85 16.30
N LEU A 257 -4.70 16.74 15.74
CA LEU A 257 -3.56 15.97 16.23
C LEU A 257 -2.35 16.23 15.35
N GLN A 258 -1.17 16.23 15.96
CA GLN A 258 0.10 16.36 15.26
C GLN A 258 1.02 15.15 15.54
N ALA A 259 1.59 14.60 14.48
CA ALA A 259 2.71 13.68 14.53
C ALA A 259 4.05 14.43 14.63
N ASP A 260 5.07 13.82 15.24
CA ASP A 260 6.39 14.46 15.43
C ASP A 260 7.13 14.76 14.12
N THR A 261 6.82 14.02 13.05
CA THR A 261 7.34 14.19 11.68
C THR A 261 6.25 13.90 10.65
N HIS A 262 6.46 14.29 9.38
CA HIS A 262 5.63 13.78 8.29
C HIS A 262 5.78 12.25 8.20
N SER A 263 4.67 11.53 8.27
CA SER A 263 4.64 10.10 8.62
C SER A 263 3.67 9.33 7.75
N THR A 264 3.92 8.02 7.62
CA THR A 264 2.97 7.06 7.05
C THR A 264 2.62 6.02 8.12
N ALA A 265 1.35 5.67 8.29
CA ALA A 265 0.97 4.66 9.27
C ALA A 265 -0.39 4.00 8.97
N PHE A 266 -0.51 2.72 9.35
CA PHE A 266 -1.81 2.11 9.62
C PHE A 266 -2.32 2.64 10.96
N LEU A 267 -3.53 3.19 10.94
CA LEU A 267 -4.16 3.84 12.10
C LEU A 267 -5.25 2.93 12.65
N ARG A 268 -5.01 2.32 13.79
CA ARG A 268 -5.92 1.37 14.43
C ARG A 268 -6.59 2.01 15.63
N TRP A 269 -7.91 1.98 15.64
CA TRP A 269 -8.78 2.49 16.68
C TRP A 269 -9.57 1.34 17.31
N SER A 270 -9.77 1.40 18.62
CA SER A 270 -10.57 0.41 19.36
C SER A 270 -11.67 1.10 20.17
N PHE A 271 -12.90 0.61 20.02
CA PHE A 271 -14.09 1.16 20.69
C PHE A 271 -14.90 0.05 21.34
N LYS A 272 -15.60 0.36 22.43
CA LYS A 272 -16.62 -0.54 22.99
C LYS A 272 -17.73 0.26 23.66
N ALA A 273 -18.92 -0.32 23.73
CA ALA A 273 -19.98 0.22 24.58
C ALA A 273 -19.56 0.11 26.05
N VAL A 274 -19.93 1.10 26.88
CA VAL A 274 -19.65 1.03 28.32
C VAL A 274 -20.60 0.03 28.99
N LYS A 275 -21.90 0.18 28.73
CA LYS A 275 -22.94 -0.64 29.37
C LYS A 275 -24.12 -0.95 28.46
N HIS A 276 -24.57 0.04 27.69
CA HIS A 276 -25.70 -0.09 26.77
C HIS A 276 -25.23 0.14 25.34
N ALA A 277 -25.93 -0.46 24.38
CA ALA A 277 -25.57 -0.38 22.98
C ALA A 277 -25.58 1.09 22.54
N SER A 278 -24.58 1.47 21.76
CA SER A 278 -24.42 2.85 21.31
C SER A 278 -23.95 2.92 19.86
N LYS A 279 -23.61 4.12 19.42
CA LYS A 279 -23.14 4.41 18.08
C LYS A 279 -22.00 5.41 18.14
N ILE A 280 -21.02 5.26 17.26
CA ILE A 280 -19.99 6.25 17.01
C ILE A 280 -20.03 6.64 15.53
N ASN A 281 -19.97 7.94 15.26
CA ASN A 281 -19.56 8.49 13.97
C ASN A 281 -18.18 9.11 14.17
N MET A 282 -17.21 8.73 13.34
CA MET A 282 -15.89 9.35 13.35
C MET A 282 -15.42 9.65 11.93
N LYS A 283 -14.93 10.87 11.73
CA LYS A 283 -14.26 11.31 10.50
C LYS A 283 -12.82 11.71 10.81
N VAL A 284 -11.87 11.22 10.01
CA VAL A 284 -10.45 11.51 10.15
C VAL A 284 -9.91 12.07 8.85
N THR A 285 -9.54 13.36 8.85
CA THR A 285 -8.95 14.05 7.70
C THR A 285 -7.42 14.06 7.83
N TYR A 286 -6.73 13.72 6.75
CA TYR A 286 -5.27 13.60 6.70
C TYR A 286 -4.65 14.78 5.97
N SER A 287 -3.60 15.38 6.52
CA SER A 287 -2.86 16.44 5.83
C SER A 287 -1.36 16.40 6.09
N GLU A 288 -0.56 16.83 5.10
CA GLU A 288 0.86 17.08 5.24
C GLU A 288 1.19 18.31 6.13
N GLY A 289 0.19 19.14 6.43
CA GLY A 289 0.32 20.36 7.23
C GLY A 289 -0.91 21.27 7.15
N TYR A 290 -0.86 22.41 7.82
CA TYR A 290 -1.82 23.48 7.56
C TYR A 290 -1.54 24.10 6.19
N GLU A 291 -2.60 24.43 5.47
CA GLU A 291 -2.53 25.00 4.14
C GLU A 291 -3.33 26.30 4.07
N LEU A 292 -2.87 27.23 3.25
CA LEU A 292 -3.62 28.42 2.89
C LEU A 292 -4.65 28.07 1.82
N GLU A 293 -5.53 29.02 1.50
CA GLU A 293 -6.47 28.87 0.40
C GLU A 293 -5.74 28.47 -0.90
N PRO A 294 -6.07 27.32 -1.50
CA PRO A 294 -5.41 26.84 -2.70
C PRO A 294 -5.74 27.73 -3.90
N ARG A 295 -4.77 27.91 -4.81
CA ARG A 295 -4.99 28.65 -6.06
C ARG A 295 -5.96 27.91 -6.99
N SER A 296 -5.90 26.59 -6.98
CA SER A 296 -6.84 25.71 -7.66
C SER A 296 -6.74 24.32 -7.03
N TYR A 297 -7.84 23.87 -6.43
CA TYR A 297 -7.90 22.60 -5.71
C TYR A 297 -8.35 21.47 -6.64
N PRO A 298 -7.72 20.27 -6.63
CA PRO A 298 -6.72 19.78 -5.66
C PRO A 298 -5.24 20.07 -6.02
N PHE A 299 -4.93 20.54 -7.23
CA PHE A 299 -3.56 20.48 -7.78
C PHE A 299 -2.62 21.61 -7.32
N PHE A 300 -3.08 22.86 -7.33
CA PHE A 300 -2.27 24.03 -7.04
C PHE A 300 -2.49 24.51 -5.61
N ARG A 301 -2.01 23.68 -4.67
CA ARG A 301 -2.08 23.94 -3.22
C ARG A 301 -1.14 25.07 -2.79
N SER A 302 -1.47 25.77 -1.71
CA SER A 302 -0.72 26.90 -1.17
C SER A 302 -0.23 26.57 0.24
N LYS A 303 1.08 26.40 0.43
CA LYS A 303 1.68 26.04 1.73
C LYS A 303 2.81 27.00 2.08
N THR A 304 2.87 27.45 3.34
CA THR A 304 3.96 28.25 3.91
C THR A 304 4.58 27.47 5.07
N ASP A 305 4.45 27.94 6.31
CA ASP A 305 4.75 27.14 7.49
C ASP A 305 3.63 26.10 7.67
N ARG A 306 4.00 24.83 7.51
CA ARG A 306 3.08 23.68 7.59
C ARG A 306 2.53 23.43 8.99
N LEU A 307 3.00 24.17 10.01
CA LEU A 307 2.49 24.12 11.39
C LEU A 307 1.81 25.43 11.83
N ASP A 308 1.65 26.41 10.94
CA ASP A 308 0.90 27.63 11.26
C ASP A 308 -0.61 27.39 11.20
N ALA A 309 -1.22 27.20 12.37
CA ALA A 309 -2.65 27.00 12.54
C ALA A 309 -3.45 28.32 12.53
N SER A 310 -2.80 29.49 12.66
CA SER A 310 -3.49 30.78 12.73
C SER A 310 -3.91 31.27 11.34
N GLY A 311 -3.06 31.05 10.34
CA GLY A 311 -3.34 31.43 8.95
C GLY A 311 -3.79 30.27 8.05
N GLY A 312 -3.50 29.03 8.43
CA GLY A 312 -3.77 27.85 7.62
C GLY A 312 -4.85 26.94 8.20
N HIS A 313 -5.37 26.04 7.37
CA HIS A 313 -6.39 25.06 7.74
C HIS A 313 -6.03 23.66 7.22
N ILE A 314 -6.59 22.63 7.86
CA ILE A 314 -6.38 21.24 7.44
C ILE A 314 -7.28 20.95 6.24
N ILE A 315 -6.64 20.56 5.14
CA ILE A 315 -7.29 20.18 3.89
C ILE A 315 -6.72 18.83 3.44
N GLY A 316 -7.57 17.87 3.06
CA GLY A 316 -7.10 16.63 2.46
C GLY A 316 -8.15 15.52 2.43
N PRO A 317 -7.77 14.31 1.98
CA PRO A 317 -8.64 13.15 1.97
C PRO A 317 -8.99 12.74 3.40
N TYR A 318 -10.12 12.05 3.54
CA TYR A 318 -10.60 11.60 4.84
C TYR A 318 -11.26 10.23 4.77
N ASP A 319 -11.17 9.52 5.89
CA ASP A 319 -12.02 8.37 6.18
C ASP A 319 -13.20 8.84 7.03
N GLU A 320 -14.35 8.20 6.82
CA GLU A 320 -15.54 8.42 7.64
C GLU A 320 -16.15 7.08 7.99
N ILE A 321 -16.40 6.87 9.28
CA ILE A 321 -16.88 5.61 9.82
C ILE A 321 -18.11 5.82 10.69
N VAL A 322 -19.00 4.85 10.63
CA VAL A 322 -20.16 4.77 11.49
C VAL A 322 -20.29 3.33 11.99
N PHE A 323 -20.13 3.13 13.30
CA PHE A 323 -20.29 1.81 13.92
C PHE A 323 -21.40 1.80 14.95
N ASN A 324 -22.15 0.69 14.98
CA ASN A 324 -22.97 0.32 16.11
C ASN A 324 -22.10 -0.49 17.09
N LEU A 325 -22.08 -0.08 18.35
CA LEU A 325 -21.33 -0.74 19.41
C LEU A 325 -22.33 -1.55 20.26
N PRO A 326 -22.27 -2.90 20.25
CA PRO A 326 -23.18 -3.74 21.02
C PRO A 326 -22.88 -3.69 22.52
N ASP A 327 -23.87 -4.01 23.36
CA ASP A 327 -23.78 -4.07 24.83
C ASP A 327 -23.22 -5.39 25.38
N ASN A 328 -22.73 -6.27 24.51
CA ASN A 328 -22.15 -7.57 24.86
C ASN A 328 -20.67 -7.49 25.29
N GLY A 329 -20.11 -6.27 25.41
CA GLY A 329 -18.70 -6.04 25.74
C GLY A 329 -17.71 -6.26 24.59
N GLU A 330 -18.20 -6.48 23.36
CA GLU A 330 -17.36 -6.64 22.17
C GLU A 330 -16.60 -5.35 21.86
N THR A 331 -15.30 -5.48 21.58
CA THR A 331 -14.47 -4.38 21.10
C THR A 331 -14.50 -4.34 19.59
N ILE A 332 -15.00 -3.24 19.04
CA ILE A 332 -14.97 -2.96 17.60
C ILE A 332 -13.64 -2.28 17.27
N ILE A 333 -12.96 -2.83 16.26
CA ILE A 333 -11.65 -2.35 15.82
C ILE A 333 -11.77 -1.82 14.40
N TYR A 334 -11.29 -0.59 14.21
CA TYR A 334 -11.18 0.02 12.90
C TYR A 334 -9.72 0.28 12.56
N GLU A 335 -9.26 -0.26 11.45
CA GLU A 335 -7.97 0.08 10.85
C GLU A 335 -8.19 0.15 9.34
N PRO A 336 -7.98 1.32 8.69
CA PRO A 336 -8.15 1.42 7.25
C PRO A 336 -7.30 0.38 6.52
N PHE A 337 -7.81 -0.16 5.41
CA PHE A 337 -7.15 -1.20 4.63
C PHE A 337 -5.77 -0.79 4.15
N TRP A 338 -5.57 0.50 3.83
CA TRP A 338 -4.26 1.02 3.43
C TRP A 338 -3.74 2.00 4.47
N PHE A 339 -2.41 2.19 4.53
CA PHE A 339 -1.84 3.20 5.41
C PHE A 339 -2.28 4.61 4.97
N ARG A 340 -2.17 5.56 5.90
CA ARG A 340 -2.42 6.98 5.66
C ARG A 340 -1.14 7.76 5.83
N THR A 341 -1.04 8.86 5.09
CA THR A 341 0.12 9.76 5.12
C THR A 341 -0.31 11.07 5.74
N PHE A 342 0.42 11.56 6.73
CA PHE A 342 0.03 12.75 7.48
C PHE A 342 1.20 13.35 8.26
N ARG A 343 1.11 14.65 8.50
CA ARG A 343 1.73 15.35 9.63
C ARG A 343 0.67 15.73 10.65
N LEU A 344 -0.51 16.12 10.17
CA LEU A 344 -1.65 16.53 10.96
C LEU A 344 -2.86 15.64 10.66
N LEU A 345 -3.67 15.39 11.68
CA LEU A 345 -4.96 14.71 11.59
C LEU A 345 -6.03 15.65 12.14
N LYS A 346 -7.15 15.82 11.44
CA LYS A 346 -8.39 16.36 12.05
C LYS A 346 -9.31 15.20 12.36
N VAL A 347 -9.64 15.00 13.63
CA VAL A 347 -10.50 13.91 14.11
C VAL A 347 -11.80 14.51 14.63
N GLU A 348 -12.91 14.16 14.00
CA GLU A 348 -14.25 14.64 14.32
C GLU A 348 -15.06 13.42 14.79
N ILE A 349 -15.53 13.41 16.04
CA ILE A 349 -16.23 12.28 16.67
C ILE A 349 -17.59 12.74 17.19
N GLY A 350 -18.65 12.02 16.84
CA GLY A 350 -19.99 12.17 17.43
C GLY A 350 -20.46 10.88 18.10
N ILE A 351 -20.97 11.00 19.32
CA ILE A 351 -21.42 9.86 20.13
C ILE A 351 -22.94 9.75 20.14
N GLY A 352 -23.43 8.51 20.05
CA GLY A 352 -24.84 8.16 20.14
C GLY A 352 -25.45 8.39 21.54
N PRO A 353 -26.64 7.82 21.80
CA PRO A 353 -27.42 8.11 23.01
C PRO A 353 -26.81 7.57 24.32
N GLU A 354 -25.83 6.67 24.22
CA GLU A 354 -25.19 6.02 25.36
C GLU A 354 -23.67 6.26 25.31
N PRO A 355 -22.98 6.36 26.47
CA PRO A 355 -21.55 6.61 26.49
C PRO A 355 -20.78 5.42 25.92
N ILE A 356 -19.62 5.72 25.32
CA ILE A 356 -18.71 4.71 24.76
C ILE A 356 -17.33 4.83 25.40
N GLU A 357 -16.56 3.76 25.37
CA GLU A 357 -15.13 3.82 25.65
C GLU A 357 -14.34 3.77 24.32
N ILE A 358 -13.41 4.70 24.17
CA ILE A 358 -12.31 4.58 23.22
C ILE A 358 -11.11 3.98 23.96
N SER A 359 -10.79 2.73 23.61
CA SER A 359 -9.85 1.90 24.37
C SER A 359 -8.41 2.04 23.89
N SER A 360 -8.18 2.26 22.59
CA SER A 360 -6.83 2.48 22.06
C SER A 360 -6.80 3.24 20.74
N PHE A 361 -5.68 3.92 20.52
CA PHE A 361 -5.25 4.42 19.22
C PHE A 361 -3.79 4.00 18.98
N ASP A 362 -3.54 3.33 17.86
CA ASP A 362 -2.24 2.84 17.46
C ASP A 362 -1.91 3.33 16.04
N ALA A 363 -0.81 4.06 15.89
CA ALA A 363 -0.24 4.39 14.59
C ALA A 363 1.00 3.51 14.36
N THR A 364 0.94 2.61 13.36
CA THR A 364 2.05 1.72 13.01
C THR A 364 2.54 2.02 11.60
N GLN A 365 3.77 2.50 11.51
CA GLN A 365 4.46 2.67 10.25
C GLN A 365 4.98 1.34 9.75
N VAL A 366 4.79 1.07 8.45
CA VAL A 366 5.23 -0.16 7.80
C VAL A 366 5.94 0.24 6.52
N ASN A 367 7.23 -0.11 6.38
CA ASN A 367 8.08 0.35 5.28
C ASN A 367 9.10 -0.71 4.85
N TYR A 368 9.75 -0.46 3.71
CA TYR A 368 10.93 -1.22 3.32
C TYR A 368 12.03 -1.09 4.38
N PRO A 369 12.69 -2.19 4.79
CA PRO A 369 13.77 -2.14 5.77
C PRO A 369 15.03 -1.49 5.18
N LEU A 370 15.13 -0.16 5.33
CA LEU A 370 16.16 0.67 4.68
C LEU A 370 17.58 0.35 5.15
N ALA A 371 17.75 -0.15 6.38
CA ALA A 371 19.04 -0.58 6.94
C ALA A 371 20.19 0.42 6.68
N VAL A 372 20.00 1.69 7.06
CA VAL A 372 20.97 2.78 6.83
C VAL A 372 22.30 2.46 7.51
N LYS A 373 23.38 2.40 6.72
CA LYS A 373 24.77 2.17 7.17
C LYS A 373 25.63 3.41 7.04
N ALA A 374 25.30 4.31 6.11
CA ALA A 374 26.01 5.56 5.92
C ALA A 374 25.68 6.58 7.01
N SER A 375 26.59 7.54 7.21
CA SER A 375 26.39 8.71 8.04
C SER A 375 27.00 9.92 7.38
N TRP A 376 26.33 11.07 7.47
CA TRP A 376 26.86 12.34 7.01
C TRP A 376 26.72 13.40 8.09
N LYS A 377 27.80 14.12 8.36
CA LYS A 377 27.84 15.25 9.29
C LYS A 377 28.89 16.23 8.81
N GLN A 378 28.51 17.45 8.49
CA GLN A 378 29.46 18.52 8.19
C GLN A 378 29.79 19.28 9.47
N PRO A 379 31.08 19.36 9.87
CA PRO A 379 31.48 20.18 10.99
C PRO A 379 31.05 21.64 10.80
N ASN A 380 30.58 22.28 11.87
CA ASN A 380 30.13 23.68 11.91
C ASN A 380 28.91 24.03 11.03
N ASP A 381 28.24 23.04 10.43
CA ASP A 381 26.96 23.25 9.76
C ASP A 381 25.85 22.46 10.46
N PRO A 382 25.05 23.10 11.34
CA PRO A 382 23.93 22.44 11.99
C PRO A 382 22.80 22.06 11.02
N GLN A 383 22.71 22.67 9.82
CA GLN A 383 21.69 22.35 8.83
C GLN A 383 21.96 20.99 8.17
N SER A 384 23.22 20.58 8.04
CA SER A 384 23.58 19.28 7.46
C SER A 384 22.84 18.10 8.12
N LYS A 385 22.70 18.11 9.45
CA LYS A 385 21.94 17.08 10.18
C LYS A 385 20.44 17.14 9.83
N LEU A 386 19.86 18.32 9.73
CA LEU A 386 18.44 18.48 9.42
C LEU A 386 18.12 18.00 8.01
N ILE A 387 18.99 18.34 7.04
CA ILE A 387 18.90 17.87 5.66
C ILE A 387 18.98 16.34 5.64
N TRP A 388 19.98 15.76 6.30
CA TRP A 388 20.12 14.30 6.41
C TRP A 388 18.86 13.64 6.98
N ASP A 389 18.37 14.12 8.13
CA ASP A 389 17.22 13.53 8.80
C ASP A 389 15.95 13.62 7.94
N VAL A 390 15.75 14.70 7.20
CA VAL A 390 14.66 14.85 6.23
C VAL A 390 14.84 13.88 5.06
N SER A 391 16.04 13.80 4.47
CA SER A 391 16.31 12.89 3.34
C SER A 391 16.04 11.44 3.71
N ILE A 392 16.52 10.96 4.87
CA ILE A 392 16.27 9.59 5.34
C ILE A 392 14.77 9.34 5.58
N ARG A 393 14.07 10.31 6.16
CA ARG A 393 12.63 10.19 6.41
C ARG A 393 11.80 10.18 5.12
N THR A 394 12.14 11.02 4.16
CA THR A 394 11.52 11.00 2.82
C THR A 394 11.73 9.64 2.16
N MET A 395 12.97 9.10 2.20
CA MET A 395 13.26 7.76 1.69
C MET A 395 12.39 6.70 2.35
N ARG A 396 12.31 6.68 3.68
CA ARG A 396 11.46 5.72 4.42
C ARG A 396 10.01 5.82 3.97
N ASN A 397 9.42 7.02 3.96
CA ASN A 397 8.02 7.21 3.60
C ASN A 397 7.73 6.83 2.13
N CYS A 398 8.69 7.01 1.22
CA CYS A 398 8.58 6.68 -0.19
C CYS A 398 9.01 5.23 -0.54
N MET A 399 9.34 4.39 0.45
CA MET A 399 9.75 3.01 0.23
C MET A 399 8.89 2.05 1.05
N PHE A 400 8.07 1.26 0.37
CA PHE A 400 7.22 0.25 0.97
C PHE A 400 7.42 -1.11 0.28
N ASP A 401 6.79 -1.28 -0.87
CA ASP A 401 6.89 -2.47 -1.73
C ASP A 401 7.51 -2.15 -3.10
N GLY A 402 7.98 -0.92 -3.25
CA GLY A 402 8.61 -0.31 -4.42
C GLY A 402 9.06 1.11 -4.03
N TYR A 403 9.71 1.80 -4.96
CA TYR A 403 9.93 3.24 -4.83
C TYR A 403 8.64 3.96 -5.23
N SER A 404 8.19 4.92 -4.44
CA SER A 404 7.05 5.78 -4.77
C SER A 404 7.50 7.23 -4.92
N ASP A 405 6.93 7.94 -5.88
CA ASP A 405 7.14 9.38 -6.09
C ASP A 405 6.81 10.19 -4.81
N CYS A 406 5.67 9.89 -4.20
CA CYS A 406 5.25 10.47 -2.94
C CYS A 406 4.37 9.49 -2.14
N PRO A 407 4.33 9.65 -0.80
CA PRO A 407 3.48 8.81 0.05
C PRO A 407 2.02 9.28 0.12
N PHE A 408 1.72 10.54 -0.21
CA PHE A 408 0.42 11.16 0.06
C PHE A 408 -0.55 11.09 -1.13
N TYR A 409 -0.10 11.44 -2.35
CA TYR A 409 -1.01 11.67 -3.48
C TYR A 409 -1.11 10.49 -4.44
N GLU A 410 0.03 9.94 -4.88
CA GLU A 410 0.09 9.03 -6.04
C GLU A 410 0.56 7.63 -5.67
N GLN A 411 1.63 7.49 -4.89
CA GLN A 411 2.26 6.22 -4.54
C GLN A 411 2.70 5.37 -5.75
N LEU A 412 3.06 6.01 -6.86
CA LEU A 412 3.43 5.37 -8.13
C LEU A 412 4.95 5.23 -8.25
N GLN A 413 5.40 4.11 -8.81
CA GLN A 413 6.83 3.90 -9.09
C GLN A 413 7.18 4.45 -10.46
N TYR A 414 7.60 5.71 -10.48
CA TYR A 414 8.11 6.37 -11.67
C TYR A 414 9.60 6.07 -11.86
N SER A 415 10.04 5.80 -13.10
CA SER A 415 11.44 5.40 -13.37
C SER A 415 12.44 6.54 -13.13
N GLY A 416 12.07 7.78 -13.47
CA GLY A 416 12.90 8.97 -13.21
C GLY A 416 13.16 9.18 -11.72
N ASP A 417 12.09 9.16 -10.92
CA ASP A 417 12.12 9.31 -9.47
C ASP A 417 12.91 8.17 -8.83
N SER A 418 12.55 6.92 -9.15
CA SER A 418 13.20 5.72 -8.60
C SER A 418 14.69 5.68 -8.92
N ARG A 419 15.15 6.17 -10.07
CA ARG A 419 16.58 6.29 -10.37
C ARG A 419 17.28 7.24 -9.39
N SER A 420 16.74 8.45 -9.26
CA SER A 420 17.34 9.52 -8.45
C SER A 420 17.45 9.11 -6.99
N VAL A 421 16.37 8.56 -6.43
CA VAL A 421 16.37 8.07 -5.03
C VAL A 421 17.12 6.74 -4.88
N GLY A 422 17.17 5.92 -5.93
CA GLY A 422 17.89 4.64 -5.95
C GLY A 422 19.40 4.80 -5.82
N LEU A 423 19.99 5.78 -6.50
CA LEU A 423 21.41 6.12 -6.36
C LEU A 423 21.74 6.52 -4.91
N PHE A 424 20.87 7.31 -4.27
CA PHE A 424 21.02 7.63 -2.86
C PHE A 424 20.87 6.38 -1.98
N HIS A 425 19.88 5.53 -2.25
CA HIS A 425 19.68 4.26 -1.53
C HIS A 425 20.92 3.37 -1.55
N TYR A 426 21.59 3.22 -2.70
CA TYR A 426 22.82 2.44 -2.83
C TYR A 426 23.91 2.93 -1.87
N LEU A 427 24.11 4.25 -1.81
CA LEU A 427 25.10 4.87 -0.91
C LEU A 427 24.70 4.73 0.56
N LEU A 428 23.41 4.73 0.87
CA LEU A 428 22.90 4.64 2.24
C LEU A 428 23.07 3.26 2.87
N SER A 429 22.68 2.20 2.15
CA SER A 429 22.50 0.86 2.71
C SER A 429 23.35 -0.21 2.03
N GLY A 430 23.81 0.05 0.80
CA GLY A 430 24.41 -0.96 -0.07
C GLY A 430 23.42 -2.08 -0.48
N ASP A 431 22.11 -1.84 -0.37
CA ASP A 431 21.06 -2.80 -0.71
C ASP A 431 20.49 -2.50 -2.11
N ASP A 432 20.51 -3.50 -3.00
CA ASP A 432 20.04 -3.38 -4.38
C ASP A 432 18.71 -4.09 -4.65
N ARG A 433 18.13 -4.78 -3.67
CA ARG A 433 16.96 -5.66 -3.89
C ARG A 433 15.74 -4.91 -4.42
N LEU A 434 15.42 -3.75 -3.83
CA LEU A 434 14.30 -2.92 -4.28
C LEU A 434 14.50 -2.39 -5.70
N MET A 435 15.71 -1.97 -6.03
CA MET A 435 16.04 -1.48 -7.38
C MET A 435 16.06 -2.59 -8.42
N ARG A 436 16.55 -3.79 -8.08
CA ARG A 436 16.42 -4.96 -8.96
C ARG A 436 14.98 -5.28 -9.27
N GLN A 437 14.09 -5.22 -8.28
CA GLN A 437 12.66 -5.41 -8.51
C GLN A 437 12.10 -4.30 -9.39
N ALA A 438 12.47 -3.04 -9.17
CA ALA A 438 12.04 -1.92 -10.01
C ALA A 438 12.47 -2.10 -11.47
N ILE A 439 13.75 -2.35 -11.73
CA ILE A 439 14.30 -2.62 -13.07
C ILE A 439 13.55 -3.78 -13.74
N THR A 440 13.33 -4.88 -13.01
CA THR A 440 12.64 -6.07 -13.52
C THR A 440 11.18 -5.79 -13.85
N ASN A 441 10.49 -5.01 -13.02
CA ASN A 441 9.09 -4.65 -13.26
C ASN A 441 8.96 -3.76 -14.51
N PHE A 442 9.78 -2.71 -14.65
CA PHE A 442 9.78 -1.87 -15.85
C PHE A 442 10.13 -2.65 -17.12
N ALA A 443 11.03 -3.64 -17.04
CA ALA A 443 11.32 -4.52 -18.18
C ALA A 443 10.09 -5.28 -18.69
N ALA A 444 9.10 -5.53 -17.82
CA ALA A 444 7.85 -6.19 -18.17
C ALA A 444 6.78 -5.25 -18.72
N SER A 445 7.04 -3.94 -18.76
CA SER A 445 6.12 -2.91 -19.27
C SER A 445 6.47 -2.41 -20.66
N VAL A 446 7.52 -2.96 -21.29
CA VAL A 446 7.97 -2.59 -22.64
C VAL A 446 6.82 -2.74 -23.63
N THR A 447 6.52 -1.66 -24.35
CA THR A 447 5.46 -1.59 -25.35
C THR A 447 5.95 -2.17 -26.69
N PRO A 448 5.03 -2.41 -27.65
CA PRO A 448 5.42 -2.85 -28.99
C PRO A 448 6.40 -1.90 -29.70
N GLU A 449 6.36 -0.61 -29.38
CA GLU A 449 7.27 0.42 -29.91
C GLU A 449 8.63 0.45 -29.18
N GLY A 450 8.86 -0.44 -28.21
CA GLY A 450 10.14 -0.58 -27.50
C GLY A 450 10.27 0.26 -26.23
N LEU A 451 9.36 1.20 -25.94
CA LEU A 451 9.42 2.04 -24.75
C LEU A 451 8.92 1.32 -23.48
N THR A 452 9.49 1.61 -22.32
CA THR A 452 8.88 1.23 -21.04
C THR A 452 7.78 2.21 -20.64
N GLN A 453 6.81 1.75 -19.85
CA GLN A 453 5.89 2.68 -19.17
C GLN A 453 6.65 3.56 -18.16
N SER A 454 6.27 4.84 -18.05
CA SER A 454 6.93 5.81 -17.16
C SER A 454 6.78 5.46 -15.68
N ARG A 455 5.63 4.87 -15.33
CA ARG A 455 5.30 4.38 -14.00
C ARG A 455 4.82 2.94 -14.09
N PHE A 456 5.44 2.03 -13.32
CA PHE A 456 5.09 0.62 -13.39
C PHE A 456 5.50 -0.17 -12.13
N PRO A 457 4.69 -1.15 -11.68
CA PRO A 457 3.34 -1.49 -12.17
C PRO A 457 2.30 -0.41 -11.90
N SER A 458 1.33 -0.25 -12.81
CA SER A 458 0.26 0.73 -12.75
C SER A 458 -0.91 0.26 -13.61
N HIS A 459 -2.13 0.31 -13.06
CA HIS A 459 -3.34 -0.12 -13.77
C HIS A 459 -3.70 0.78 -14.94
N VAL A 460 -3.18 2.00 -14.93
CA VAL A 460 -3.35 2.97 -16.02
C VAL A 460 -2.00 3.15 -16.71
N PRO A 461 -1.85 2.68 -17.96
CA PRO A 461 -0.63 2.86 -18.73
C PRO A 461 -0.29 4.32 -18.94
N GLN A 462 1.00 4.63 -18.88
CA GLN A 462 1.50 5.96 -19.20
C GLN A 462 2.92 5.83 -19.77
N ILE A 463 3.23 6.63 -20.79
CA ILE A 463 4.54 6.67 -21.42
C ILE A 463 5.05 8.10 -21.38
N ILE A 464 6.25 8.27 -20.84
CA ILE A 464 7.03 9.51 -20.90
C ILE A 464 8.33 9.15 -21.59
N ALA A 465 8.69 9.85 -22.68
CA ALA A 465 9.83 9.48 -23.52
C ALA A 465 11.12 9.31 -22.69
N GLY A 466 11.50 10.35 -21.94
CA GLY A 466 12.73 10.35 -21.12
C GLY A 466 12.75 9.30 -20.02
N PHE A 467 11.60 8.77 -19.59
CA PHE A 467 11.52 7.81 -18.48
C PHE A 467 12.01 6.42 -18.90
N SER A 468 11.90 6.07 -20.18
CA SER A 468 12.54 4.87 -20.71
C SER A 468 14.06 4.99 -20.72
N LEU A 469 14.60 6.17 -20.99
CA LEU A 469 16.04 6.44 -20.90
C LEU A 469 16.53 6.39 -19.45
N TYR A 470 15.76 6.93 -18.50
CA TYR A 470 16.09 6.78 -17.07
C TYR A 470 16.15 5.33 -16.63
N TRP A 471 15.31 4.45 -17.18
CA TRP A 471 15.37 3.02 -16.89
C TRP A 471 16.66 2.37 -17.43
N ILE A 472 17.12 2.72 -18.64
CA ILE A 472 18.44 2.29 -19.13
C ILE A 472 19.54 2.72 -18.14
N LEU A 473 19.45 3.96 -17.66
CA LEU A 473 20.42 4.48 -16.71
C LEU A 473 20.33 3.79 -15.35
N GLN A 474 19.16 3.35 -14.88
CA GLN A 474 19.05 2.51 -13.68
C GLN A 474 19.83 1.20 -13.82
N ILE A 475 19.77 0.56 -14.98
CA ILE A 475 20.52 -0.69 -15.26
C ILE A 475 22.02 -0.43 -15.26
N TRP A 476 22.45 0.67 -15.90
CA TRP A 476 23.83 1.12 -15.89
C TRP A 476 24.32 1.42 -14.47
N ASP A 477 23.56 2.23 -13.73
CA ASP A 477 23.87 2.63 -12.35
C ASP A 477 23.99 1.37 -11.47
N HIS A 478 23.06 0.41 -11.59
CA HIS A 478 23.14 -0.87 -10.89
C HIS A 478 24.40 -1.67 -11.27
N HIS A 479 24.75 -1.72 -12.57
CA HIS A 479 25.95 -2.41 -13.05
C HIS A 479 27.23 -1.81 -12.44
N ILE A 480 27.34 -0.49 -12.46
CA ILE A 480 28.52 0.22 -11.96
C ILE A 480 28.68 0.06 -10.45
N TYR A 481 27.59 0.08 -9.68
CA TYR A 481 27.65 -0.04 -8.22
C TYR A 481 27.86 -1.49 -7.74
N PHE A 482 27.26 -2.48 -8.40
CA PHE A 482 27.21 -3.86 -7.89
C PHE A 482 27.95 -4.88 -8.77
N GLY A 483 28.39 -4.52 -9.97
CA GLY A 483 29.15 -5.39 -10.86
C GLY A 483 28.40 -6.62 -11.38
N ASP A 484 27.07 -6.67 -11.27
CA ASP A 484 26.27 -7.83 -11.70
C ASP A 484 26.04 -7.83 -13.22
N THR A 485 27.10 -8.10 -13.98
CA THR A 485 27.08 -8.13 -15.46
C THR A 485 25.98 -9.03 -16.00
N ARG A 486 25.71 -10.17 -15.36
CA ARG A 486 24.71 -11.12 -15.83
C ARG A 486 23.30 -10.55 -15.74
N PHE A 487 22.97 -9.91 -14.62
CA PHE A 487 21.69 -9.24 -14.45
C PHE A 487 21.52 -8.11 -15.47
N SER A 488 22.48 -7.19 -15.54
CA SER A 488 22.40 -6.04 -16.44
C SER A 488 22.33 -6.45 -17.92
N ARG A 489 23.13 -7.44 -18.33
CA ARG A 489 23.12 -7.97 -19.71
C ARG A 489 21.77 -8.55 -20.14
N SER A 490 20.98 -9.09 -19.20
CA SER A 490 19.67 -9.69 -19.54
C SER A 490 18.66 -8.68 -20.11
N PHE A 491 18.91 -7.38 -19.90
CA PHE A 491 18.05 -6.30 -20.37
C PHE A 491 18.51 -5.66 -21.68
N VAL A 492 19.69 -6.00 -22.21
CA VAL A 492 20.23 -5.41 -23.46
C VAL A 492 19.23 -5.44 -24.62
N PRO A 493 18.51 -6.55 -24.91
CA PRO A 493 17.53 -6.55 -26.00
C PRO A 493 16.40 -5.52 -25.82
N ARG A 494 16.04 -5.16 -24.59
CA ARG A 494 15.04 -4.11 -24.31
C ARG A 494 15.66 -2.72 -24.42
N ILE A 495 16.92 -2.57 -24.02
CA ILE A 495 17.69 -1.33 -24.21
C ILE A 495 17.77 -1.00 -25.70
N ASP A 496 18.11 -1.98 -26.53
CA ASP A 496 18.20 -1.80 -27.98
C ASP A 496 16.87 -1.32 -28.57
N GLY A 497 15.73 -1.90 -28.16
CA GLY A 497 14.41 -1.44 -28.60
C GLY A 497 14.06 -0.01 -28.20
N ILE A 498 14.47 0.43 -27.00
CA ILE A 498 14.30 1.83 -26.58
C ILE A 498 15.15 2.76 -27.46
N LEU A 499 16.41 2.40 -27.71
CA LEU A 499 17.32 3.24 -28.50
C LEU A 499 16.89 3.29 -29.98
N ASP A 500 16.44 2.17 -30.55
CA ASP A 500 15.88 2.09 -31.92
C ASP A 500 14.65 2.99 -32.08
N PHE A 501 13.77 3.04 -31.08
CA PHE A 501 12.65 4.00 -31.07
C PHE A 501 13.13 5.44 -31.18
N PHE A 502 14.17 5.86 -30.46
CA PHE A 502 14.67 7.23 -30.56
C PHE A 502 15.40 7.48 -31.89
N ASP A 503 16.15 6.50 -32.38
CA ASP A 503 16.86 6.57 -33.66
C ASP A 503 15.89 6.78 -34.83
N SER A 504 14.76 6.07 -34.83
CA SER A 504 13.71 6.21 -35.85
C SER A 504 13.00 7.56 -35.84
N HIS A 505 13.25 8.40 -34.83
CA HIS A 505 12.66 9.73 -34.65
C HIS A 505 13.71 10.84 -34.71
N ILE A 506 14.88 10.56 -35.28
CA ILE A 506 15.90 11.57 -35.59
C ILE A 506 15.50 12.30 -36.89
N ASP A 507 15.43 13.63 -36.84
CA ASP A 507 15.17 14.47 -38.01
C ASP A 507 16.43 14.85 -38.80
N ASP A 508 16.24 15.67 -39.83
CA ASP A 508 17.30 16.17 -40.70
C ASP A 508 18.31 17.09 -40.00
N LEU A 509 18.00 17.57 -38.79
CA LEU A 509 18.92 18.32 -37.93
C LEU A 509 19.70 17.39 -36.97
N GLY A 510 19.41 16.10 -36.97
CA GLY A 510 20.00 15.14 -36.03
C GLY A 510 19.38 15.20 -34.63
N LEU A 511 18.19 15.78 -34.49
CA LEU A 511 17.48 15.90 -33.21
C LEU A 511 16.31 14.92 -33.13
N VAL A 512 15.97 14.50 -31.91
CA VAL A 512 14.75 13.72 -31.67
C VAL A 512 13.55 14.64 -31.87
N SER A 513 12.69 14.33 -32.83
CA SER A 513 11.45 15.05 -33.09
C SER A 513 10.34 14.13 -33.62
N GLY A 514 9.13 14.67 -33.81
CA GLY A 514 8.02 13.90 -34.38
C GLY A 514 7.46 12.75 -33.53
N LEU A 515 7.77 12.70 -32.22
CA LEU A 515 7.27 11.63 -31.33
C LEU A 515 5.74 11.53 -31.35
N PRO A 516 5.15 10.32 -31.27
CA PRO A 516 3.70 10.15 -31.25
C PRO A 516 3.04 10.94 -30.12
N ASN A 517 1.86 11.53 -30.38
CA ASN A 517 1.14 12.36 -29.41
C ASN A 517 0.78 11.63 -28.09
N VAL A 518 0.74 10.30 -28.11
CA VAL A 518 0.47 9.46 -26.94
C VAL A 518 1.69 9.34 -26.02
N VAL A 519 2.89 9.65 -26.52
CA VAL A 519 4.14 9.69 -25.75
C VAL A 519 4.31 11.09 -25.19
N TRP A 520 4.25 11.21 -23.86
CA TRP A 520 4.40 12.51 -23.22
C TRP A 520 5.87 12.94 -23.20
N GLN A 521 6.12 14.15 -23.72
CA GLN A 521 7.46 14.76 -23.80
C GLN A 521 7.76 15.61 -22.55
N TYR A 522 7.53 15.04 -21.36
CA TYR A 522 7.84 15.72 -20.10
C TYR A 522 9.36 15.74 -19.87
N VAL A 523 9.85 16.88 -19.36
CA VAL A 523 11.25 17.08 -18.96
C VAL A 523 11.31 17.58 -17.52
N ASP A 524 10.67 18.72 -17.23
CA ASP A 524 10.64 19.33 -15.91
C ASP A 524 9.39 20.21 -15.71
N TRP A 525 9.02 20.46 -14.46
CA TRP A 525 7.91 21.32 -14.05
C TRP A 525 8.33 22.80 -13.97
N VAL A 526 8.74 23.38 -15.10
CA VAL A 526 9.10 24.80 -15.16
C VAL A 526 7.90 25.65 -15.58
N THR A 527 7.62 26.71 -14.83
CA THR A 527 6.48 27.62 -15.08
C THR A 527 6.51 28.26 -16.47
N THR A 528 7.71 28.54 -16.99
CA THR A 528 7.93 29.13 -18.32
C THR A 528 7.66 28.16 -19.47
N TRP A 529 7.67 26.85 -19.21
CA TRP A 529 7.37 25.80 -20.20
C TRP A 529 5.89 25.41 -20.20
N GLY A 530 5.07 26.14 -19.44
CA GLY A 530 3.61 26.08 -19.52
C GLY A 530 3.03 24.72 -19.14
N GLY A 531 3.57 24.05 -18.11
CA GLY A 531 2.93 22.99 -17.31
C GLY A 531 2.16 21.86 -18.00
N ASN A 532 2.27 21.69 -19.32
CA ASN A 532 1.61 20.71 -20.22
C ASN A 532 1.50 21.22 -21.67
N ARG A 533 1.96 22.43 -22.00
CA ARG A 533 2.00 22.87 -23.39
C ARG A 533 3.19 22.23 -24.08
N ARG A 534 2.86 21.27 -24.97
CA ARG A 534 3.64 20.91 -26.15
C ARG A 534 4.44 22.14 -26.61
N PRO A 535 5.75 22.05 -26.91
CA PRO A 535 6.37 23.06 -27.76
C PRO A 535 5.47 23.18 -28.98
N SER A 536 4.78 24.32 -29.11
CA SER A 536 3.98 24.60 -30.28
C SER A 536 4.92 24.56 -31.47
N ARG A 537 4.47 23.89 -32.53
CA ARG A 537 5.08 23.88 -33.86
C ARG A 537 5.70 25.20 -34.27
#